data_AF-A0A382HYR3-F1
#
_entry.id   AF-A0A382HYR3-F1
#
_cell.length_a   1.000
_cell.length_b   1.000
_cell.length_c   1.000
_cell.angle_alpha   90.00
_cell.angle_beta   90.00
_cell.angle_gamma   90.00
#
_symmetry.space_group_name_H-M   'P 1'
#
loop_
_entity.id
_entity.type
_entity.pdbx_description
1 polymer ?
#
loop_
_entity_poly.entity_id
_entity_poly.type
_entity_poly.pdbx_seq_one_letter_code
_entity_poly.pdbx_strand_id
1 'polypeptide(L)'
;MAETGGLKTLLQRPQEMLVAVGIVTILGVMVMPIPTVLLDLLLSFSITFSLIVLMVAVFMISPLEFSVFPSLLLIITLLRLSLNIASTRIILLNGDQGASAAGQVIQSFGTFVVGGNYVVGTVIFIILVMINFIVITKGSVRTSEVAARFTLDAIPGKQMSIDADLNAGLINEQQARTRRRNLEREADFYGSMDGAIRFVRGDAIAGILITLVNIIGGFAIGVFQQGMEASEAAQVYTLLTIGDGLVAQLPALVVSTAAGLVVTRAVSDKNLPGELIKQLLDQPFAFLIASGILFFFGLIPGLPHFPFILMSVLAGVIGYSKIQGNQKVEQRQLRKKEDEAKIPLPEKVESILPLDIMELEVGYELIPL
;
A
#
# COMPACT_ATOMS: atom_id res chain seq x y z
N MET A 1 -25.87 45.95 -1.24
CA MET A 1 -26.20 44.98 -2.30
C MET A 1 -24.98 44.26 -2.90
N ALA A 2 -23.75 44.45 -2.40
CA ALA A 2 -22.54 43.74 -2.90
C ALA A 2 -22.17 42.48 -2.10
N GLU A 3 -22.77 42.23 -0.93
CA GLU A 3 -22.41 41.08 -0.07
C GLU A 3 -23.08 39.76 -0.44
N THR A 4 -24.17 39.78 -1.23
CA THR A 4 -24.92 38.57 -1.61
C THR A 4 -24.33 37.84 -2.83
N GLY A 5 -23.33 38.42 -3.50
CA GLY A 5 -22.64 37.80 -4.64
C GLY A 5 -21.61 36.74 -4.22
N GLY A 6 -20.84 37.01 -3.17
CA GLY A 6 -19.78 36.11 -2.68
C GLY A 6 -20.32 34.81 -2.09
N LEU A 7 -21.46 34.87 -1.39
CA LEU A 7 -22.11 33.67 -0.83
C LEU A 7 -22.67 32.75 -1.94
N LYS A 8 -23.14 33.34 -3.05
CA LYS A 8 -23.64 32.58 -4.21
C LYS A 8 -22.51 31.92 -5.01
N THR A 9 -21.34 32.53 -5.13
CA THR A 9 -20.17 31.89 -5.76
C THR A 9 -19.53 30.82 -4.87
N LEU A 10 -19.58 30.95 -3.54
CA LEU A 10 -19.21 29.89 -2.60
C LEU A 10 -20.13 28.65 -2.71
N LEU A 11 -21.44 28.86 -2.87
CA LEU A 11 -22.42 27.79 -3.13
C LEU A 11 -22.24 27.10 -4.49
N GLN A 12 -21.53 27.71 -5.44
CA GLN A 12 -21.26 27.13 -6.77
C GLN A 12 -20.04 26.18 -6.80
N ARG A 13 -19.25 26.09 -5.72
CA ARG A 13 -18.12 25.16 -5.59
C ARG A 13 -18.26 24.24 -4.37
N PRO A 14 -19.26 23.34 -4.36
CA PRO A 14 -19.56 22.51 -3.18
C PRO A 14 -18.39 21.61 -2.77
N GLN A 15 -17.56 21.17 -3.73
CA GLN A 15 -16.42 20.28 -3.46
C GLN A 15 -15.27 20.97 -2.71
N GLU A 16 -14.87 22.17 -3.16
CA GLU A 16 -13.82 22.96 -2.48
C GLU A 16 -14.29 23.40 -1.09
N MET A 17 -15.57 23.78 -0.97
CA MET A 17 -16.17 24.16 0.30
C MET A 17 -16.23 22.98 1.28
N LEU A 18 -16.53 21.77 0.80
CA LEU A 18 -16.55 20.56 1.62
C LEU A 18 -15.18 20.24 2.22
N VAL A 19 -14.11 20.35 1.42
CA VAL A 19 -12.73 20.14 1.92
C VAL A 19 -12.35 21.21 2.95
N ALA A 20 -12.61 22.50 2.65
CA ALA A 20 -12.29 23.60 3.56
C ALA A 20 -13.06 23.49 4.89
N VAL A 21 -14.38 23.24 4.83
CA VAL A 21 -15.21 23.03 6.01
C VAL A 21 -14.76 21.78 6.78
N GLY A 22 -14.36 20.71 6.08
CA GLY A 22 -13.78 19.51 6.69
C GLY A 22 -12.53 19.82 7.52
N ILE A 23 -11.57 20.57 6.96
CA ILE A 23 -10.35 20.96 7.66
C ILE A 23 -10.67 21.84 8.88
N VAL A 24 -11.56 22.83 8.72
CA VAL A 24 -12.00 23.69 9.83
C VAL A 24 -12.69 22.87 10.92
N THR A 25 -13.49 21.87 10.54
CA THR A 25 -14.15 20.96 11.49
C THR A 25 -13.12 20.13 12.25
N ILE A 26 -12.09 19.60 11.56
CA ILE A 26 -10.99 18.87 12.21
C ILE A 26 -10.28 19.76 13.23
N LEU A 27 -9.95 21.01 12.88
CA LEU A 27 -9.34 21.94 13.83
C LEU A 27 -10.30 22.34 14.96
N GLY A 28 -11.59 22.46 14.67
CA GLY A 28 -12.65 22.72 15.65
C GLY A 28 -12.76 21.62 16.69
N VAL A 29 -12.69 20.34 16.28
CA VAL A 29 -12.70 19.17 17.19
C VAL A 29 -11.55 19.21 18.20
N MET A 30 -10.39 19.74 17.79
CA MET A 30 -9.21 19.86 18.67
C MET A 30 -9.46 20.85 19.83
N VAL A 31 -10.20 21.93 19.58
CA VAL A 31 -10.43 23.00 20.58
C VAL A 31 -11.72 22.80 21.35
N MET A 32 -12.79 22.34 20.69
CA MET A 32 -14.15 22.32 21.23
C MET A 32 -14.45 21.01 21.96
N PRO A 33 -15.15 21.03 23.12
CA PRO A 33 -15.68 19.82 23.76
C PRO A 33 -16.62 19.08 22.81
N ILE A 34 -16.34 17.80 22.56
CA ILE A 34 -17.19 16.93 21.74
C ILE A 34 -17.86 15.87 22.62
N PRO A 35 -19.12 15.50 22.34
CA PRO A 35 -19.77 14.39 23.04
C PRO A 35 -19.12 13.06 22.65
N THR A 36 -19.12 12.10 23.58
CA THR A 36 -18.52 10.76 23.39
C THR A 36 -19.08 10.01 22.17
N VAL A 37 -20.38 10.17 21.88
CA VAL A 37 -21.02 9.59 20.69
C VAL A 37 -20.42 10.12 19.39
N LEU A 38 -20.10 11.41 19.33
CA LEU A 38 -19.48 12.01 18.14
C LEU A 38 -18.01 11.58 18.03
N LEU A 39 -17.31 11.46 19.17
CA LEU A 39 -15.96 10.91 19.19
C LEU A 39 -15.95 9.48 18.63
N ASP A 40 -16.82 8.60 19.12
CA ASP A 40 -16.93 7.21 18.65
C ASP A 40 -17.21 7.15 17.14
N LEU A 41 -18.10 8.02 16.63
CA LEU A 41 -18.40 8.11 15.20
C LEU A 41 -17.18 8.56 14.39
N LEU A 42 -16.45 9.58 14.84
CA LEU A 42 -15.27 10.10 14.15
C LEU A 42 -14.08 9.13 14.19
N LEU A 43 -13.89 8.42 15.31
CA LEU A 43 -12.88 7.35 15.43
C LEU A 43 -13.21 6.20 14.48
N SER A 44 -14.46 5.76 14.46
CA SER A 44 -14.93 4.70 13.54
C SER A 44 -14.81 5.12 12.07
N PHE A 45 -15.12 6.39 11.77
CA PHE A 45 -14.92 6.97 10.45
C PHE A 45 -13.43 6.98 10.06
N SER A 46 -12.53 7.37 10.97
CA SER A 46 -11.08 7.37 10.74
C SER A 46 -10.54 5.98 10.39
N ILE A 47 -10.98 4.93 11.12
CA ILE A 47 -10.62 3.54 10.83
C ILE A 47 -11.15 3.12 9.46
N THR A 48 -12.45 3.35 9.20
CA THR A 48 -13.10 2.96 7.95
C THR A 48 -12.46 3.66 6.75
N PHE A 49 -12.21 4.96 6.87
CA PHE A 49 -11.59 5.76 5.81
C PHE A 49 -10.16 5.28 5.52
N SER A 50 -9.39 4.98 6.56
CA SER A 50 -8.05 4.39 6.41
C SER A 50 -8.08 3.06 5.67
N LEU A 51 -9.04 2.18 6.00
CA LEU A 51 -9.22 0.91 5.30
C LEU A 51 -9.60 1.11 3.83
N ILE A 52 -10.50 2.04 3.52
CA ILE A 52 -10.84 2.39 2.13
C ILE A 52 -9.60 2.87 1.39
N VAL A 53 -8.81 3.75 1.99
CA VAL A 53 -7.56 4.25 1.41
C VAL A 53 -6.56 3.13 1.14
N LEU A 54 -6.42 2.16 2.05
CA LEU A 54 -5.60 0.96 1.83
C LEU A 54 -6.14 0.12 0.66
N MET A 55 -7.46 -0.09 0.58
CA MET A 55 -8.05 -0.85 -0.52
C MET A 55 -7.82 -0.16 -1.88
N VAL A 56 -8.00 1.17 -1.95
CA VAL A 56 -7.67 1.94 -3.15
C VAL A 56 -6.19 1.77 -3.53
N ALA A 57 -5.28 1.85 -2.57
CA ALA A 57 -3.86 1.61 -2.79
C ALA A 57 -3.53 0.18 -3.27
N VAL A 58 -4.30 -0.82 -2.85
CA VAL A 58 -4.13 -2.21 -3.30
C VAL A 58 -4.54 -2.37 -4.76
N PHE A 59 -5.69 -1.81 -5.14
CA PHE A 59 -6.32 -2.04 -6.45
C PHE A 59 -5.89 -1.08 -7.57
N MET A 60 -5.26 0.06 -7.28
CA MET A 60 -4.79 1.01 -8.31
C MET A 60 -3.71 0.43 -9.23
N ILE A 61 -3.71 0.68 -10.54
CA ILE A 61 -2.72 0.06 -11.44
C ILE A 61 -1.42 0.87 -11.43
N SER A 62 -1.53 2.20 -11.50
CA SER A 62 -0.38 3.12 -11.53
C SER A 62 -0.44 4.14 -10.39
N PRO A 63 0.70 4.58 -9.81
CA PRO A 63 0.74 5.61 -8.76
C PRO A 63 -0.01 6.90 -9.11
N LEU A 64 -0.01 7.29 -10.40
CA LEU A 64 -0.65 8.50 -10.90
C LEU A 64 -2.19 8.46 -10.89
N GLU A 65 -2.81 7.27 -10.83
CA GLU A 65 -4.27 7.15 -10.64
C GLU A 65 -4.72 7.70 -9.29
N PHE A 66 -3.83 7.72 -8.30
CA PHE A 66 -4.10 8.26 -6.98
C PHE A 66 -3.23 9.47 -6.65
N SER A 67 -3.14 10.43 -7.59
CA SER A 67 -2.27 11.60 -7.46
C SER A 67 -2.60 12.50 -6.24
N VAL A 68 -3.81 12.42 -5.70
CA VAL A 68 -4.26 13.21 -4.52
C VAL A 68 -3.81 12.56 -3.19
N PHE A 69 -3.22 11.36 -3.24
CA PHE A 69 -2.84 10.60 -2.06
C PHE A 69 -1.96 11.36 -1.05
N PRO A 70 -0.90 12.10 -1.44
CA PRO A 70 -0.07 12.86 -0.50
C PRO A 70 -0.87 13.92 0.27
N SER A 71 -1.78 14.63 -0.40
CA SER A 71 -2.65 15.62 0.25
C SER A 71 -3.67 14.96 1.18
N LEU A 72 -4.22 13.80 0.80
CA LEU A 72 -5.10 13.02 1.65
C LEU A 72 -4.39 12.51 2.91
N LEU A 73 -3.14 12.07 2.80
CA LEU A 73 -2.33 11.68 3.95
C LEU A 73 -2.25 12.79 4.99
N LEU A 74 -2.01 14.04 4.55
CA LEU A 74 -1.95 15.20 5.44
C LEU A 74 -3.27 15.43 6.18
N ILE A 75 -4.40 15.36 5.47
CA ILE A 75 -5.75 15.53 6.05
C ILE A 75 -6.04 14.40 7.05
N ILE A 76 -5.71 13.15 6.71
CA ILE A 76 -5.90 12.00 7.60
C ILE A 76 -5.04 12.13 8.86
N THR A 77 -3.77 12.55 8.73
CA THR A 77 -2.91 12.80 9.91
C THR A 77 -3.46 13.92 10.78
N LEU A 78 -3.97 15.00 10.20
CA LEU A 78 -4.61 16.08 10.95
C LEU A 78 -5.87 15.60 11.69
N LEU A 79 -6.72 14.82 11.01
CA LEU A 79 -7.90 14.20 11.63
C LEU A 79 -7.49 13.33 12.82
N ARG A 80 -6.49 12.46 12.64
CA ARG A 80 -6.00 11.57 13.70
C ARG A 80 -5.43 12.35 14.89
N LEU A 81 -4.59 13.34 14.64
CA LEU A 81 -4.02 14.17 15.71
C LEU A 81 -5.12 14.93 16.47
N SER A 82 -6.10 15.49 15.76
CA SER A 82 -7.24 16.17 16.37
C SER A 82 -8.08 15.23 17.24
N LEU A 83 -8.37 14.01 16.75
CA LEU A 83 -9.11 13.01 17.51
C LEU A 83 -8.35 12.54 18.75
N ASN A 84 -7.03 12.34 18.66
CA ASN A 84 -6.18 11.99 19.81
C ASN A 84 -6.19 13.08 20.89
N ILE A 85 -6.20 14.35 20.50
CA ILE A 85 -6.27 15.47 21.44
C ILE A 85 -7.66 15.54 22.08
N ALA A 86 -8.71 15.35 21.27
CA ALA A 86 -10.09 15.37 21.76
C ALA A 86 -10.39 14.20 22.72
N SER A 87 -9.92 12.98 22.41
CA SER A 87 -10.05 11.80 23.27
C SER A 87 -9.23 11.96 24.55
N THR A 88 -7.98 12.40 24.45
CA THR A 88 -7.12 12.72 25.60
C THR A 88 -7.80 13.66 26.57
N ARG A 89 -8.38 14.76 26.07
CA ARG A 89 -9.11 15.71 26.93
C ARG A 89 -10.27 15.02 27.65
N ILE A 90 -11.05 14.18 26.96
CA ILE A 90 -12.16 13.46 27.57
C ILE A 90 -11.66 12.47 28.62
N ILE A 91 -10.58 11.74 28.35
CA ILE A 91 -9.96 10.81 29.30
C ILE A 91 -9.50 11.54 30.56
N LEU A 92 -8.80 12.66 30.43
CA LEU A 92 -8.27 13.43 31.56
C LEU A 92 -9.35 14.18 32.36
N LEU A 93 -10.44 14.59 31.72
CA LEU A 93 -11.52 15.33 32.40
C LEU A 93 -12.59 14.43 33.02
N ASN A 94 -12.91 13.30 32.39
CA ASN A 94 -14.04 12.45 32.78
C ASN A 94 -13.60 11.06 33.22
N GLY A 95 -12.30 10.75 33.28
CA GLY A 95 -11.79 9.42 33.60
C GLY A 95 -12.22 8.88 34.96
N ASP A 96 -12.53 9.74 35.93
CA ASP A 96 -13.15 9.37 37.22
C ASP A 96 -14.50 8.67 37.08
N GLN A 97 -15.24 8.95 36.01
CA GLN A 97 -16.57 8.36 35.79
C GLN A 97 -16.47 6.88 35.34
N GLY A 98 -15.25 6.33 35.27
CA GLY A 98 -14.96 4.93 34.99
C GLY A 98 -14.62 4.63 33.53
N ALA A 99 -14.54 3.35 33.20
CA ALA A 99 -14.06 2.87 31.90
C ALA A 99 -14.92 3.26 30.69
N SER A 100 -16.17 3.71 30.89
CA SER A 100 -17.07 4.16 29.82
C SER A 100 -16.95 5.66 29.51
N ALA A 101 -16.14 6.40 30.26
CA ALA A 101 -16.06 7.86 30.16
C ALA A 101 -15.54 8.37 28.81
N ALA A 102 -14.67 7.61 28.14
CA ALA A 102 -14.02 8.03 26.90
C ALA A 102 -14.76 7.60 25.62
N GLY A 103 -15.94 6.99 25.73
CA GLY A 103 -16.67 6.43 24.58
C GLY A 103 -16.53 4.91 24.47
N GLN A 104 -17.46 4.30 23.74
CA GLN A 104 -17.58 2.85 23.63
C GLN A 104 -16.48 2.25 22.78
N VAL A 105 -15.99 2.97 21.76
CA VAL A 105 -14.92 2.48 20.88
C VAL A 105 -13.63 2.33 21.69
N ILE A 106 -13.20 3.39 22.39
CA ILE A 106 -12.00 3.38 23.23
C ILE A 106 -12.08 2.29 24.30
N GLN A 107 -13.21 2.20 25.00
CA GLN A 107 -13.43 1.18 26.02
C GLN A 107 -13.30 -0.24 25.44
N SER A 108 -13.95 -0.50 24.30
CA SER A 108 -13.95 -1.83 23.67
C SER A 108 -12.54 -2.25 23.24
N PHE A 109 -11.77 -1.34 22.64
CA PHE A 109 -10.39 -1.62 22.26
C PHE A 109 -9.47 -1.82 23.46
N GLY A 110 -9.65 -1.03 24.52
CA GLY A 110 -8.90 -1.19 25.77
C GLY A 110 -9.16 -2.55 26.42
N THR A 111 -10.42 -2.92 26.59
CA THR A 111 -10.80 -4.20 27.19
C THR A 111 -10.36 -5.39 26.34
N PHE A 112 -10.42 -5.27 25.00
CA PHE A 112 -9.97 -6.31 24.07
C PHE A 112 -8.49 -6.68 24.26
N VAL A 113 -7.61 -5.69 24.43
CA VAL A 113 -6.17 -5.96 24.59
C VAL A 113 -5.78 -6.30 26.03
N VAL A 114 -6.46 -5.71 27.02
CA VAL A 114 -6.17 -5.99 28.43
C VAL A 114 -6.58 -7.42 28.82
N GLY A 115 -7.68 -7.95 28.27
CA GLY A 115 -8.09 -9.35 28.51
C GLY A 115 -8.29 -9.70 30.00
N GLY A 116 -8.56 -8.70 30.84
CA GLY A 116 -8.68 -8.83 32.30
C GLY A 116 -7.38 -8.69 33.10
N ASN A 117 -6.21 -8.55 32.46
CA ASN A 117 -4.93 -8.31 33.13
C ASN A 117 -4.25 -7.03 32.61
N TYR A 118 -4.36 -5.94 33.38
CA TYR A 118 -3.83 -4.63 33.01
C TYR A 118 -2.31 -4.61 32.78
N VAL A 119 -1.55 -5.45 33.49
CA VAL A 119 -0.09 -5.57 33.31
C VAL A 119 0.21 -6.18 31.94
N VAL A 120 -0.44 -7.30 31.61
CA VAL A 120 -0.29 -7.95 30.30
C VAL A 120 -0.72 -7.02 29.18
N GLY A 121 -1.86 -6.33 29.35
CA GLY A 121 -2.34 -5.33 28.38
C GLY A 121 -1.34 -4.21 28.14
N THR A 122 -0.72 -3.69 29.21
CA THR A 122 0.33 -2.66 29.12
C THR A 122 1.54 -3.16 28.34
N VAL A 123 2.00 -4.39 28.60
CA VAL A 123 3.13 -4.99 27.88
C VAL A 123 2.81 -5.14 26.39
N ILE A 124 1.64 -5.70 26.05
CA ILE A 124 1.20 -5.87 24.66
C ILE A 124 1.11 -4.50 23.97
N PHE A 125 0.53 -3.51 24.65
CA PHE A 125 0.40 -2.17 24.12
C PHE A 125 1.76 -1.51 23.84
N ILE A 126 2.73 -1.61 24.75
CA ILE A 126 4.09 -1.11 24.52
C ILE A 126 4.72 -1.79 23.30
N ILE A 127 4.57 -3.11 23.15
CA ILE A 127 5.06 -3.84 21.97
C ILE A 127 4.41 -3.31 20.69
N LEU A 128 3.09 -3.09 20.68
CA LEU A 128 2.37 -2.55 19.52
C LEU A 128 2.83 -1.13 19.16
N VAL A 129 2.99 -0.26 20.15
CA VAL A 129 3.55 1.10 19.97
C VAL A 129 4.96 1.02 19.37
N MET A 130 5.82 0.13 19.90
CA MET A 130 7.18 -0.06 19.42
C MET A 130 7.21 -0.55 17.98
N ILE A 131 6.41 -1.56 17.63
CA ILE A 131 6.31 -2.08 16.26
C ILE A 131 5.81 -0.97 15.31
N ASN A 132 4.76 -0.23 15.69
CA ASN A 132 4.22 0.85 14.88
C ASN A 132 5.27 1.94 14.60
N PHE A 133 6.01 2.39 15.62
CA PHE A 133 6.97 3.46 15.46
C PHE A 133 8.30 3.00 14.82
N ILE A 134 8.95 1.98 15.40
CA ILE A 134 10.30 1.56 15.03
C ILE A 134 10.30 0.81 13.70
N VAL A 135 9.33 -0.07 13.47
CA VAL A 135 9.32 -0.94 12.28
C VAL A 135 8.55 -0.27 11.16
N ILE A 136 7.29 0.10 11.39
CA ILE A 136 6.40 0.54 10.32
C ILE A 136 6.66 2.00 9.95
N THR A 137 6.53 2.93 10.88
CA THR A 137 6.64 4.36 10.58
C THR A 137 8.06 4.71 10.10
N LYS A 138 9.08 4.34 10.88
CA LYS A 138 10.48 4.61 10.52
C LYS A 138 10.90 3.86 9.25
N GLY A 139 10.43 2.63 9.05
CA GLY A 139 10.67 1.86 7.83
C GLY A 139 10.03 2.51 6.60
N SER A 140 8.76 2.87 6.69
CA SER A 140 8.00 3.52 5.62
C SER A 140 8.61 4.86 5.21
N VAL A 141 9.08 5.66 6.19
CA VAL A 141 9.76 6.93 5.92
C VAL A 141 11.03 6.70 5.11
N ARG A 142 11.89 5.79 5.56
CA ARG A 142 13.16 5.51 4.87
C ARG A 142 12.94 4.96 3.46
N THR A 143 12.03 4.00 3.31
CA THR A 143 11.73 3.41 2.00
C THR A 143 11.18 4.47 1.05
N SER A 144 10.34 5.39 1.55
CA SER A 144 9.72 6.41 0.72
C SER A 144 10.63 7.57 0.37
N GLU A 145 11.48 8.01 1.29
CA GLU A 145 12.52 9.00 1.01
C GLU A 145 13.46 8.51 -0.09
N VAL A 146 13.91 7.25 0.02
CA VAL A 146 14.81 6.63 -0.96
C VAL A 146 14.12 6.44 -2.31
N ALA A 147 12.89 5.92 -2.33
CA ALA A 147 12.14 5.72 -3.56
C ALA A 147 11.79 7.05 -4.26
N ALA A 148 11.34 8.06 -3.50
CA ALA A 148 11.06 9.39 -4.03
C ALA A 148 12.33 10.00 -4.63
N ARG A 149 13.45 9.94 -3.91
CA ARG A 149 14.72 10.49 -4.40
C ARG A 149 15.18 9.80 -5.69
N PHE A 150 15.21 8.46 -5.73
CA PHE A 150 15.63 7.76 -6.95
C PHE A 150 14.69 8.01 -8.13
N THR A 151 13.38 8.14 -7.87
CA THR A 151 12.41 8.44 -8.93
C THR A 151 12.58 9.86 -9.45
N LEU A 152 12.82 10.83 -8.56
CA LEU A 152 13.09 12.22 -8.91
C LEU A 152 14.42 12.37 -9.67
N ASP A 153 15.48 11.68 -9.24
CA ASP A 153 16.78 11.68 -9.91
C ASP A 153 16.70 11.05 -11.32
N ALA A 154 15.72 10.18 -11.57
CA ALA A 154 15.50 9.56 -12.88
C ALA A 154 14.72 10.45 -13.87
N ILE A 155 14.12 11.57 -13.43
CA ILE A 155 13.30 12.45 -14.28
C ILE A 155 14.07 13.02 -15.48
N PRO A 156 15.28 13.59 -15.33
CA PRO A 156 16.03 14.11 -16.49
C PRO A 156 16.30 13.02 -17.53
N GLY A 157 16.63 11.80 -17.09
CA GLY A 157 16.82 10.65 -17.98
C GLY A 157 15.55 10.28 -18.73
N LYS A 158 14.40 10.23 -18.03
CA LYS A 158 13.08 10.02 -18.66
C LYS A 158 12.74 11.15 -19.65
N GLN A 159 13.03 12.42 -19.34
CA GLN A 159 12.83 13.55 -20.26
C GLN A 159 13.68 13.41 -21.53
N MET A 160 14.98 13.12 -21.37
CA MET A 160 15.89 12.89 -22.50
C MET A 160 15.43 11.72 -23.36
N SER A 161 14.89 10.65 -22.76
CA SER A 161 14.35 9.52 -23.52
C SER A 161 13.12 9.91 -24.36
N ILE A 162 12.25 10.78 -23.86
CA ILE A 162 11.10 11.29 -24.61
C ILE A 162 11.57 12.15 -25.79
N ASP A 163 12.60 12.97 -25.58
CA ASP A 163 13.17 13.82 -26.63
C ASP A 163 13.87 12.99 -27.70
N ALA A 164 14.60 11.95 -27.29
CA ALA A 164 15.22 11.00 -28.20
C ALA A 164 14.17 10.24 -29.04
N ASP A 165 13.10 9.74 -28.42
CA ASP A 165 11.99 9.07 -29.11
C ASP A 165 11.30 9.99 -30.13
N LEU A 166 11.09 11.26 -29.77
CA LEU A 166 10.48 12.26 -30.66
C LEU A 166 11.39 12.57 -31.85
N ASN A 167 12.69 12.77 -31.59
CA ASN A 167 13.69 13.04 -32.63
C ASN A 167 13.91 11.82 -33.55
N ALA A 168 13.75 10.61 -33.03
CA ALA A 168 13.81 9.36 -33.80
C ALA A 168 12.51 9.06 -34.57
N GLY A 169 11.45 9.86 -34.40
CA GLY A 169 10.16 9.66 -35.04
C GLY A 169 9.36 8.47 -34.51
N LEU A 170 9.74 7.90 -33.36
CA LEU A 170 9.02 6.80 -32.71
C LEU A 170 7.69 7.26 -32.08
N ILE A 171 7.61 8.53 -31.70
CA ILE A 171 6.42 9.17 -31.13
C ILE A 171 6.12 10.50 -31.82
N ASN A 172 4.87 10.95 -31.75
CA ASN A 172 4.46 12.26 -32.26
C ASN A 172 4.48 13.36 -31.18
N GLU A 173 4.31 14.62 -31.57
CA GLU A 173 4.36 15.77 -30.65
C GLU A 173 3.28 15.71 -29.55
N GLN A 174 2.07 15.22 -29.87
CA GLN A 174 0.99 15.09 -28.89
C GLN A 174 1.30 14.02 -27.83
N GLN A 175 1.88 12.89 -28.23
CA GLN A 175 2.35 11.84 -27.34
C GLN A 175 3.50 12.34 -26.46
N ALA A 176 4.47 13.06 -27.04
CA ALA A 176 5.57 13.66 -26.29
C ALA A 176 5.06 14.66 -25.23
N ARG A 177 4.12 15.54 -25.58
CA ARG A 177 3.47 16.46 -24.61
C ARG A 177 2.75 15.70 -23.49
N THR A 178 2.02 14.64 -23.82
CA THR A 178 1.30 13.83 -22.83
C THR A 178 2.27 13.12 -21.88
N ARG A 179 3.34 12.51 -22.41
CA ARG A 179 4.39 11.86 -21.59
C ARG A 179 5.10 12.86 -20.69
N ARG A 180 5.46 14.05 -21.18
CA ARG A 180 6.06 15.12 -20.36
C ARG A 180 5.13 15.57 -19.23
N ARG A 181 3.83 15.73 -19.50
CA ARG A 181 2.83 16.08 -18.47
C ARG A 181 2.68 14.99 -17.40
N ASN A 182 2.73 13.72 -17.80
CA ASN A 182 2.70 12.62 -16.84
C ASN A 182 3.97 12.59 -15.98
N LEU A 183 5.13 12.89 -16.58
CA LEU A 183 6.40 12.98 -15.86
C LEU A 183 6.44 14.16 -14.88
N GLU A 184 5.84 15.30 -15.23
CA GLU A 184 5.64 16.43 -14.32
C GLU A 184 4.75 16.04 -13.12
N ARG A 185 3.62 15.37 -13.39
CA ARG A 185 2.75 14.84 -12.32
C ARG A 185 3.45 13.82 -11.43
N GLU A 186 4.33 12.99 -12.01
CA GLU A 186 5.16 12.04 -11.27
C GLU A 186 6.11 12.79 -10.33
N ALA A 187 6.77 13.84 -10.82
CA ALA A 187 7.64 14.70 -10.03
C ALA A 187 6.90 15.34 -8.84
N ASP A 188 5.75 15.96 -9.11
CA ASP A 188 4.92 16.61 -8.08
C ASP A 188 4.41 15.60 -7.05
N PHE A 189 4.04 14.40 -7.50
CA PHE A 189 3.59 13.32 -6.64
C PHE A 189 4.69 12.89 -5.67
N TYR A 190 5.89 12.52 -6.15
CA TYR A 190 6.97 12.08 -5.27
C TYR A 190 7.53 13.20 -4.40
N GLY A 191 7.56 14.44 -4.91
CA GLY A 191 7.95 15.61 -4.12
C GLY A 191 7.00 15.90 -2.96
N SER A 192 5.68 15.87 -3.20
CA SER A 192 4.68 16.05 -2.15
C SER A 192 4.61 14.86 -1.19
N MET A 193 4.86 13.64 -1.68
CA MET A 193 4.85 12.41 -0.89
C MET A 193 5.97 12.37 0.16
N ASP A 194 7.20 12.80 -0.18
CA ASP A 194 8.30 12.89 0.80
C ASP A 194 7.93 13.85 1.96
N GLY A 195 7.29 14.97 1.64
CA GLY A 195 6.76 15.91 2.63
C GLY A 195 5.68 15.28 3.52
N ALA A 196 4.65 14.67 2.93
CA ALA A 196 3.53 14.09 3.65
C ALA A 196 3.95 12.96 4.61
N ILE A 197 4.92 12.14 4.22
CA ILE A 197 5.41 11.04 5.06
C ILE A 197 6.17 11.52 6.30
N ARG A 198 6.86 12.66 6.22
CA ARG A 198 7.50 13.28 7.39
C ARG A 198 6.46 13.76 8.40
N PHE A 199 5.28 14.20 7.95
CA PHE A 199 4.15 14.52 8.85
C PHE A 199 3.62 13.28 9.57
N VAL A 200 3.48 12.14 8.88
CA VAL A 200 3.07 10.86 9.51
C VAL A 200 4.06 10.44 10.60
N ARG A 201 5.37 10.65 10.38
CA ARG A 201 6.39 10.42 11.43
C ARG A 201 6.18 11.32 12.64
N GLY A 202 5.89 12.61 12.43
CA GLY A 202 5.60 13.55 13.50
C GLY A 202 4.38 13.13 14.33
N ASP A 203 3.32 12.71 13.67
CA ASP A 203 2.11 12.18 14.30
C ASP A 203 2.39 10.95 15.19
N ALA A 204 3.21 10.00 14.71
CA ALA A 204 3.56 8.83 15.52
C ALA A 204 4.34 9.19 16.80
N ILE A 205 5.23 10.19 16.74
CA ILE A 205 5.93 10.70 17.93
C ILE A 205 4.94 11.37 18.87
N ALA A 206 4.04 12.20 18.34
CA ALA A 206 3.01 12.86 19.13
C ALA A 206 2.10 11.84 19.84
N GLY A 207 1.70 10.76 19.17
CA GLY A 207 0.90 9.69 19.78
C GLY A 207 1.57 9.02 20.98
N ILE A 208 2.89 8.77 20.91
CA ILE A 208 3.66 8.25 22.04
C ILE A 208 3.67 9.23 23.21
N LEU A 209 3.90 10.52 22.93
CA LEU A 209 3.91 11.56 23.96
C LEU A 209 2.54 11.72 24.62
N ILE A 210 1.47 11.73 23.82
CA ILE A 210 0.09 11.80 24.30
C ILE A 210 -0.22 10.61 25.22
N THR A 211 0.18 9.41 24.83
CA THR A 211 0.03 8.20 25.65
C THR A 211 0.72 8.35 27.02
N LEU A 212 1.95 8.86 27.04
CA LEU A 212 2.68 9.09 28.29
C LEU A 212 1.98 10.14 29.17
N VAL A 213 1.49 11.22 28.55
CA VAL A 213 0.72 12.26 29.23
C VAL A 213 -0.59 11.70 29.80
N ASN A 214 -1.28 10.80 29.08
CA ASN A 214 -2.53 10.21 29.55
C ASN A 214 -2.32 9.27 30.74
N ILE A 215 -1.27 8.44 30.72
CA ILE A 215 -0.96 7.56 31.86
C ILE A 215 -0.55 8.39 33.07
N ILE A 216 0.45 9.28 32.92
CA ILE A 216 1.04 10.01 34.06
C ILE A 216 0.09 11.11 34.55
N GLY A 217 -0.43 11.92 33.62
CA GLY A 217 -1.34 13.02 33.92
C GLY A 217 -2.70 12.51 34.40
N GLY A 218 -3.23 11.45 33.78
CA GLY A 218 -4.48 10.83 34.21
C GLY A 218 -4.38 10.24 35.61
N PHE A 219 -3.30 9.50 35.91
CA PHE A 219 -3.04 9.01 37.26
C PHE A 219 -2.94 10.14 38.29
N ALA A 220 -2.20 11.22 37.97
CA ALA A 220 -2.06 12.36 38.86
C ALA A 220 -3.39 13.09 39.11
N ILE A 221 -4.21 13.29 38.07
CA ILE A 221 -5.54 13.92 38.19
C ILE A 221 -6.48 13.02 38.99
N GLY A 222 -6.51 11.71 38.68
CA GLY A 222 -7.34 10.73 39.38
C GLY A 222 -7.08 10.68 40.88
N VAL A 223 -5.81 10.60 41.27
CA VAL A 223 -5.42 10.48 42.70
C VAL A 223 -5.48 11.82 43.42
N PHE A 224 -4.89 12.88 42.85
CA PHE A 224 -4.71 14.15 43.59
C PHE A 224 -5.89 15.12 43.46
N GLN A 225 -6.66 15.08 42.36
CA GLN A 225 -7.77 16.00 42.14
C GLN A 225 -9.13 15.34 42.32
N GLN A 226 -9.30 14.11 41.81
CA GLN A 226 -10.59 13.42 41.82
C GLN A 226 -10.77 12.47 43.02
N GLY A 227 -9.73 12.29 43.86
CA GLY A 227 -9.81 11.53 45.10
C GLY A 227 -9.98 10.02 44.91
N MET A 228 -9.64 9.49 43.74
CA MET A 228 -9.70 8.06 43.45
C MET A 228 -8.62 7.29 44.23
N GLU A 229 -8.90 6.01 44.53
CA GLU A 229 -7.87 5.12 45.04
C GLU A 229 -6.76 4.96 43.98
N ALA A 230 -5.48 4.98 44.38
CA ALA A 230 -4.36 4.87 43.46
C ALA A 230 -4.43 3.61 42.57
N SER A 231 -4.92 2.49 43.11
CA SER A 231 -5.13 1.26 42.34
C SER A 231 -6.21 1.43 41.26
N GLU A 232 -7.33 2.05 41.62
CA GLU A 232 -8.45 2.28 40.71
C GLU A 232 -8.08 3.29 39.61
N ALA A 233 -7.46 4.41 39.99
CA ALA A 233 -6.96 5.40 39.04
C ALA A 233 -5.97 4.78 38.05
N ALA A 234 -5.02 3.96 38.54
CA ALA A 234 -4.08 3.26 37.67
C ALA A 234 -4.80 2.33 36.69
N GLN A 235 -5.82 1.57 37.13
CA GLN A 235 -6.57 0.66 36.25
C GLN A 235 -7.38 1.42 35.18
N VAL A 236 -8.16 2.42 35.57
CA VAL A 236 -9.05 3.14 34.66
C VAL A 236 -8.26 3.95 33.64
N TYR A 237 -7.32 4.79 34.08
CA TYR A 237 -6.54 5.62 33.17
C TYR A 237 -5.60 4.79 32.28
N THR A 238 -5.05 3.67 32.77
CA THR A 238 -4.27 2.77 31.92
C THR A 238 -5.15 2.09 30.88
N LEU A 239 -6.34 1.60 31.24
CA LEU A 239 -7.28 0.98 30.30
C LEU A 239 -7.70 1.95 29.20
N LEU A 240 -8.13 3.16 29.59
CA LEU A 240 -8.56 4.20 28.66
C LEU A 240 -7.42 4.64 27.74
N THR A 241 -6.20 4.78 28.29
CA THR A 241 -5.04 5.16 27.48
C THR A 241 -4.61 4.07 26.51
N ILE A 242 -4.62 2.81 26.93
CA ILE A 242 -4.35 1.67 26.03
C ILE A 242 -5.39 1.64 24.93
N GLY A 243 -6.69 1.77 25.27
CA GLY A 243 -7.77 1.82 24.31
C GLY A 243 -7.61 2.94 23.29
N ASP A 244 -7.36 4.16 23.76
CA ASP A 244 -7.15 5.35 22.93
C ASP A 244 -5.95 5.18 21.99
N GLY A 245 -4.81 4.75 22.54
CA GLY A 245 -3.61 4.50 21.76
C GLY A 245 -3.80 3.43 20.68
N LEU A 246 -4.56 2.37 20.95
CA LEU A 246 -4.87 1.33 19.96
C LEU A 246 -5.77 1.83 18.85
N VAL A 247 -6.84 2.56 19.20
CA VAL A 247 -7.75 3.17 18.22
C VAL A 247 -7.00 4.15 17.33
N ALA A 248 -6.05 4.90 17.89
CA ALA A 248 -5.19 5.82 17.15
C ALA A 248 -4.19 5.10 16.22
N GLN A 249 -3.69 3.93 16.62
CA GLN A 249 -2.67 3.16 15.92
C GLN A 249 -3.19 2.38 14.71
N LEU A 250 -4.42 1.85 14.77
CA LEU A 250 -4.99 1.06 13.67
C LEU A 250 -5.07 1.86 12.35
N PRO A 251 -5.66 3.07 12.30
CA PRO A 251 -5.62 3.93 11.13
C PRO A 251 -4.17 4.23 10.69
N ALA A 252 -3.27 4.48 11.64
CA ALA A 252 -1.86 4.79 11.38
C ALA A 252 -1.15 3.66 10.61
N LEU A 253 -1.31 2.44 11.10
CA LEU A 253 -0.75 1.23 10.52
C LEU A 253 -1.24 1.03 9.08
N VAL A 254 -2.57 1.13 8.91
CA VAL A 254 -3.26 0.93 7.63
C VAL A 254 -2.81 1.97 6.61
N VAL A 255 -2.77 3.24 7.01
CA VAL A 255 -2.33 4.35 6.14
C VAL A 255 -0.84 4.27 5.81
N SER A 256 0.02 3.91 6.78
CA SER A 256 1.45 3.73 6.53
C SER A 256 1.73 2.56 5.58
N THR A 257 0.93 1.49 5.67
CA THR A 257 1.02 0.35 4.75
C THR A 257 0.54 0.75 3.36
N ALA A 258 -0.56 1.50 3.25
CA ALA A 258 -1.03 2.06 1.99
C ALA A 258 0.04 2.94 1.35
N ALA A 259 0.67 3.82 2.13
CA ALA A 259 1.76 4.69 1.66
C ALA A 259 2.96 3.89 1.14
N GLY A 260 3.41 2.88 1.89
CA GLY A 260 4.48 1.99 1.44
C GLY A 260 4.13 1.25 0.15
N LEU A 261 2.89 0.80 -0.01
CA LEU A 261 2.42 0.12 -1.21
C LEU A 261 2.37 1.04 -2.44
N VAL A 262 1.88 2.27 -2.27
CA VAL A 262 1.79 3.26 -3.36
C VAL A 262 3.19 3.64 -3.85
N VAL A 263 4.12 3.87 -2.92
CA VAL A 263 5.50 4.24 -3.24
C VAL A 263 6.25 3.10 -3.93
N THR A 264 6.11 1.87 -3.46
CA THR A 264 6.80 0.71 -4.05
C THR A 264 6.24 0.30 -5.41
N ARG A 265 5.02 0.75 -5.76
CA ARG A 265 4.41 0.52 -7.09
C ARG A 265 5.08 1.31 -8.22
N ALA A 266 5.82 2.38 -7.91
CA ALA A 266 6.61 3.15 -8.88
C ALA A 266 7.55 2.31 -9.76
N VAL A 267 7.96 1.15 -9.24
CA VAL A 267 9.00 0.29 -9.81
C VAL A 267 8.41 -0.74 -10.78
N SER A 268 7.07 -0.90 -10.86
CA SER A 268 6.44 -1.91 -11.72
C SER A 268 5.18 -1.39 -12.43
N ASP A 269 5.15 -1.50 -13.77
CA ASP A 269 4.02 -1.11 -14.63
C ASP A 269 2.83 -2.09 -14.62
N LYS A 270 2.81 -3.06 -13.69
CA LYS A 270 1.84 -4.16 -13.68
C LYS A 270 1.15 -4.33 -12.33
N ASN A 271 0.02 -5.05 -12.36
CA ASN A 271 -0.74 -5.47 -11.18
C ASN A 271 0.13 -6.26 -10.17
N LEU A 272 0.73 -5.54 -9.22
CA LEU A 272 1.59 -6.06 -8.16
C LEU A 272 1.03 -7.31 -7.45
N PRO A 273 -0.24 -7.36 -7.00
CA PRO A 273 -0.75 -8.53 -6.28
C PRO A 273 -0.76 -9.80 -7.14
N GLY A 274 -1.16 -9.69 -8.41
CA GLY A 274 -1.20 -10.82 -9.33
C GLY A 274 0.20 -11.29 -9.73
N GLU A 275 1.12 -10.36 -9.93
CA GLU A 275 2.50 -10.69 -10.32
C GLU A 275 3.32 -11.25 -9.16
N LEU A 276 3.15 -10.75 -7.92
CA LEU A 276 3.77 -11.31 -6.73
C LEU A 276 3.36 -12.77 -6.51
N ILE A 277 2.06 -13.05 -6.54
CA ILE A 277 1.53 -14.41 -6.39
C ILE A 277 2.05 -15.30 -7.52
N LYS A 278 2.03 -14.81 -8.76
CA LYS A 278 2.52 -15.56 -9.91
C LYS A 278 4.02 -15.86 -9.79
N GLN A 279 4.86 -14.87 -9.50
CA GLN A 279 6.31 -15.02 -9.37
C GLN A 279 6.69 -15.95 -8.22
N LEU A 280 6.01 -15.84 -7.07
CA LEU A 280 6.24 -16.71 -5.94
C LEU A 280 5.85 -18.15 -6.28
N LEU A 281 4.65 -18.37 -6.84
CA LEU A 281 4.14 -19.69 -7.22
C LEU A 281 4.85 -20.31 -8.43
N ASP A 282 5.54 -19.52 -9.25
CA ASP A 282 6.32 -19.99 -10.40
C ASP A 282 7.70 -20.56 -10.00
N GLN A 283 8.00 -20.65 -8.69
CA GLN A 283 9.23 -21.25 -8.15
C GLN A 283 8.99 -22.64 -7.52
N PRO A 284 8.76 -23.70 -8.31
CA PRO A 284 8.37 -25.01 -7.79
C PRO A 284 9.39 -25.65 -6.83
N PHE A 285 10.69 -25.46 -7.09
CA PHE A 285 11.75 -26.04 -6.26
C PHE A 285 11.78 -25.42 -4.86
N ALA A 286 11.47 -24.12 -4.71
CA ALA A 286 11.37 -23.48 -3.41
C ALA A 286 10.26 -24.12 -2.56
N PHE A 287 9.11 -24.41 -3.17
CA PHE A 287 7.99 -25.08 -2.50
C PHE A 287 8.32 -26.53 -2.10
N LEU A 288 9.06 -27.28 -2.92
CA LEU A 288 9.49 -28.64 -2.57
C LEU A 288 10.49 -28.66 -1.41
N ILE A 289 11.48 -27.75 -1.42
CA ILE A 289 12.45 -27.64 -0.34
C ILE A 289 11.73 -27.23 0.97
N ALA A 290 10.83 -26.24 0.90
CA ALA A 290 10.02 -25.83 2.04
C ALA A 290 9.16 -26.99 2.57
N SER A 291 8.53 -27.78 1.69
CA SER A 291 7.76 -28.97 2.07
C SER A 291 8.59 -29.96 2.87
N GLY A 292 9.82 -30.25 2.43
CA GLY A 292 10.76 -31.12 3.16
C GLY A 292 11.13 -30.58 4.53
N ILE A 293 11.48 -29.29 4.63
CA ILE A 293 11.83 -28.65 5.92
C ILE A 293 10.63 -28.68 6.88
N LEU A 294 9.44 -28.34 6.40
CA LEU A 294 8.20 -28.35 7.20
C LEU A 294 7.85 -29.77 7.68
N PHE A 295 8.10 -30.79 6.86
CA PHE A 295 7.91 -32.18 7.26
C PHE A 295 8.85 -32.55 8.41
N PHE A 296 10.13 -32.18 8.34
CA PHE A 296 11.09 -32.43 9.42
C PHE A 296 10.70 -31.72 10.72
N PHE A 297 10.27 -30.46 10.66
CA PHE A 297 9.74 -29.76 11.84
C PHE A 297 8.49 -30.44 12.41
N GLY A 298 7.63 -30.97 11.53
CA GLY A 298 6.48 -31.76 11.91
C GLY A 298 6.81 -33.09 12.58
N LEU A 299 8.06 -33.56 12.58
CA LEU A 299 8.48 -34.78 13.29
C LEU A 299 9.13 -34.49 14.66
N ILE A 300 9.47 -33.22 14.95
CA ILE A 300 10.12 -32.85 16.21
C ILE A 300 9.09 -32.92 17.36
N PRO A 301 9.33 -33.73 18.41
CA PRO A 301 8.44 -33.79 19.56
C PRO A 301 8.44 -32.45 20.31
N GLY A 302 7.25 -31.96 20.67
CA GLY A 302 7.05 -30.66 21.33
C GLY A 302 6.59 -29.54 20.40
N LEU A 303 6.62 -29.74 19.08
CA LEU A 303 6.00 -28.83 18.10
C LEU A 303 4.59 -29.31 17.71
N PRO A 304 3.68 -28.39 17.32
CA PRO A 304 2.36 -28.77 16.85
C PRO A 304 2.44 -29.50 15.50
N HIS A 305 2.40 -30.84 15.54
CA HIS A 305 2.58 -31.71 14.36
C HIS A 305 1.59 -31.39 13.23
N PHE A 306 0.32 -31.16 13.56
CA PHE A 306 -0.75 -30.98 12.57
C PHE A 306 -0.54 -29.75 11.66
N PRO A 307 -0.30 -28.52 12.16
CA PRO A 307 0.02 -27.37 11.31
C PRO A 307 1.21 -27.58 10.37
N PHE A 308 2.31 -28.17 10.87
CA PHE A 308 3.52 -28.37 10.08
C PHE A 308 3.34 -29.41 8.97
N ILE A 309 2.70 -30.54 9.28
CA ILE A 309 2.41 -31.58 8.29
C ILE A 309 1.42 -31.06 7.23
N LEU A 310 0.38 -30.32 7.65
CA LEU A 310 -0.58 -29.72 6.71
C LEU A 310 0.11 -28.76 5.74
N MET A 311 0.94 -27.84 6.25
CA MET A 311 1.67 -26.89 5.42
C MET A 311 2.72 -27.58 4.54
N SER A 312 3.35 -28.65 5.03
CA SER A 312 4.26 -29.48 4.23
C SER A 312 3.56 -30.11 3.03
N VAL A 313 2.40 -30.72 3.23
CA VAL A 313 1.60 -31.31 2.15
C VAL A 313 1.15 -30.25 1.15
N LEU A 314 0.63 -29.11 1.62
CA LEU A 314 0.21 -28.01 0.74
C LEU A 314 1.35 -27.49 -0.13
N ALA A 315 2.52 -27.23 0.48
CA ALA A 315 3.70 -26.78 -0.25
C ALA A 315 4.18 -27.83 -1.26
N GLY A 316 4.16 -29.11 -0.88
CA GLY A 316 4.54 -30.22 -1.77
C GLY A 316 3.62 -30.34 -2.98
N VAL A 317 2.30 -30.24 -2.77
CA VAL A 317 1.29 -30.27 -3.84
C VAL A 317 1.46 -29.09 -4.80
N ILE A 318 1.68 -27.88 -4.29
CA ILE A 318 1.91 -26.68 -5.12
C ILE A 318 3.17 -26.85 -5.97
N GLY A 319 4.29 -27.23 -5.35
CA GLY A 319 5.57 -27.43 -6.04
C GLY A 319 5.50 -28.52 -7.11
N TYR A 320 4.92 -29.67 -6.76
CA TYR A 320 4.76 -30.80 -7.68
C TYR A 320 3.83 -30.46 -8.87
N SER A 321 2.71 -29.80 -8.61
CA SER A 321 1.76 -29.39 -9.65
C SER A 321 2.38 -28.42 -10.65
N LYS A 322 3.24 -27.51 -10.18
CA LYS A 322 3.95 -26.55 -11.05
C LYS A 322 5.04 -27.20 -11.89
N ILE A 323 5.77 -28.19 -11.37
CA ILE A 323 6.73 -28.98 -12.17
C ILE A 323 6.03 -29.70 -13.30
N GLN A 324 4.92 -30.39 -12.99
CA GLN A 324 4.14 -31.08 -14.02
C GLN A 324 3.56 -30.09 -15.05
N GLY A 325 3.10 -28.91 -14.61
CA GLY A 325 2.62 -27.86 -15.48
C GLY A 325 3.70 -27.37 -16.45
N ASN A 326 4.89 -27.07 -15.95
CA ASN A 326 6.01 -26.58 -16.76
C ASN A 326 6.49 -27.64 -17.76
N GLN A 327 6.61 -28.90 -17.35
CA GLN A 327 6.98 -30.01 -18.24
C GLN A 327 5.97 -30.22 -19.37
N LYS A 328 4.66 -30.10 -19.09
CA LYS A 328 3.61 -30.20 -20.12
C LYS A 328 3.67 -29.05 -21.14
N VAL A 329 3.98 -27.84 -20.68
CA VAL A 329 4.15 -26.67 -21.57
C VAL A 329 5.38 -26.85 -22.45
N GLU A 330 6.50 -27.28 -21.87
CA GLU A 330 7.75 -27.54 -22.59
C GLU A 330 7.58 -28.64 -23.65
N GLN A 331 6.96 -29.77 -23.30
CA GLN A 331 6.63 -30.82 -24.27
C GLN A 331 5.70 -30.34 -25.38
N ARG A 332 4.73 -29.47 -25.09
CA ARG A 332 3.84 -28.90 -26.10
C ARG A 332 4.58 -27.94 -27.03
N GLN A 333 5.56 -27.18 -26.53
CA GLN A 333 6.41 -26.32 -27.35
C GLN A 333 7.36 -27.12 -28.23
N LEU A 334 7.94 -28.21 -27.71
CA LEU A 334 8.77 -29.13 -28.47
C LEU A 334 7.98 -29.77 -29.62
N ARG A 335 6.76 -30.27 -29.34
CA ARG A 335 5.86 -30.81 -30.38
C ARG A 335 5.49 -29.77 -31.45
N LYS A 336 5.20 -28.52 -31.06
CA LYS A 336 4.94 -27.45 -32.02
C LYS A 336 6.13 -27.17 -32.92
N LYS A 337 7.35 -27.15 -32.37
CA LYS A 337 8.58 -27.00 -33.17
C LYS A 337 8.82 -28.18 -34.10
N GLU A 338 8.54 -29.40 -33.65
CA GLU A 338 8.61 -30.60 -34.49
C GLU A 338 7.56 -30.59 -35.61
N ASP A 339 6.36 -30.07 -35.36
CA ASP A 339 5.30 -29.96 -36.36
C ASP A 339 5.58 -28.83 -37.36
N GLU A 340 6.16 -27.70 -36.92
CA GLU A 340 6.65 -26.63 -37.80
C GLU A 340 7.83 -27.08 -38.66
N ALA A 341 8.72 -27.93 -38.13
CA ALA A 341 9.85 -28.51 -38.88
C ALA A 341 9.42 -29.60 -39.89
N LYS A 342 8.21 -30.15 -39.76
CA LYS A 342 7.61 -31.10 -40.72
C LYS A 342 6.90 -30.44 -41.88
N ILE A 343 6.72 -29.11 -41.87
CA ILE A 343 6.25 -28.37 -43.04
C ILE A 343 7.39 -28.45 -44.07
N PRO A 344 7.19 -29.07 -45.25
CA PRO A 344 8.24 -29.15 -46.25
C PRO A 344 8.66 -27.72 -46.62
N LEU A 345 9.96 -27.42 -46.51
CA LEU A 345 10.53 -26.24 -47.15
C LEU A 345 10.10 -26.30 -48.63
N PRO A 346 9.54 -25.23 -49.22
CA PRO A 346 9.22 -25.25 -50.64
C PRO A 346 10.49 -25.63 -51.39
N GLU A 347 10.43 -26.74 -52.13
CA GLU A 347 11.51 -27.22 -52.97
C GLU A 347 12.03 -26.03 -53.77
N LYS A 348 13.34 -25.79 -53.66
CA LYS A 348 14.03 -24.72 -54.36
C LYS A 348 13.71 -24.87 -55.85
N VAL A 349 12.88 -23.99 -56.37
CA VAL A 349 12.46 -23.94 -57.79
C VAL A 349 13.66 -23.48 -58.61
N GLU A 350 14.62 -24.37 -58.82
CA GLU A 350 15.85 -24.12 -59.59
C GLU A 350 16.05 -25.16 -60.71
N SER A 351 15.09 -26.05 -60.97
CA SER A 351 15.25 -27.19 -61.90
C SER A 351 14.37 -27.17 -63.15
N ILE A 352 13.72 -26.06 -63.52
CA ILE A 352 12.98 -25.98 -64.80
C ILE A 352 13.24 -24.65 -65.50
N LEU A 353 14.46 -24.48 -66.01
CA LEU A 353 14.71 -23.67 -67.20
C LEU A 353 15.61 -24.52 -68.11
N PRO A 354 15.09 -25.21 -69.14
CA PRO A 354 15.96 -25.75 -70.16
C PRO A 354 16.66 -24.56 -70.82
N LEU A 355 17.98 -24.44 -70.65
CA LEU A 355 18.78 -23.61 -71.55
C LEU A 355 18.69 -24.26 -72.93
N ASP A 356 18.13 -23.56 -73.91
CA ASP A 356 18.16 -24.02 -75.29
C ASP A 356 19.62 -24.14 -75.75
N ILE A 357 20.05 -25.38 -75.97
CA ILE A 357 21.42 -25.69 -76.37
C ILE A 357 21.48 -25.58 -77.90
N MET A 358 21.84 -24.38 -78.36
CA MET A 358 22.27 -24.09 -79.74
C MET A 358 21.16 -24.04 -80.81
N GLU A 359 20.92 -22.85 -81.34
CA GLU A 359 20.10 -22.59 -82.52
C GLU A 359 21.02 -22.51 -83.75
N LEU A 360 20.73 -23.29 -84.79
CA LEU A 360 21.47 -23.32 -86.05
C LEU A 360 20.57 -22.81 -87.18
N GLU A 361 20.70 -21.53 -87.53
CA GLU A 361 20.03 -20.97 -88.70
C GLU A 361 20.81 -21.35 -89.98
N VAL A 362 20.14 -22.05 -90.90
CA VAL A 362 20.69 -22.40 -92.21
C VAL A 362 20.25 -21.33 -93.23
N GLY A 363 21.22 -20.69 -93.88
CA GLY A 363 20.95 -19.70 -94.92
C GLY A 363 20.20 -20.31 -96.11
N TYR A 364 19.27 -19.53 -96.69
CA TYR A 364 18.35 -19.99 -97.74
C TYR A 364 19.01 -20.60 -98.98
N GLU A 365 20.29 -20.29 -99.24
CA GLU A 365 21.07 -20.85 -100.37
C GLU A 365 21.50 -22.32 -100.19
N LEU A 366 21.31 -22.92 -99.01
CA LEU A 366 21.71 -24.30 -98.71
C LEU A 366 20.55 -25.31 -98.76
N ILE A 367 19.37 -24.91 -99.24
CA ILE A 367 18.21 -25.81 -99.42
C ILE A 367 18.13 -26.20 -100.91
N PRO A 368 18.50 -27.44 -101.30
CA PRO A 368 18.30 -27.91 -102.67
C PRO A 368 16.80 -28.12 -102.94
N LEU A 369 16.33 -27.60 -104.08
CA LEU A 369 14.95 -27.73 -104.60
C LEU A 369 14.48 -29.18 -104.76
#